data_AF-A0A2D8RJM1-F1
#
_entry.id   AF-A0A2D8RJM1-F1
#
_cell.length_a   1.000
_cell.length_b   1.000
_cell.length_c   1.000
_cell.angle_alpha   90.00
_cell.angle_beta   90.00
_cell.angle_gamma   90.00
#
_symmetry.space_group_name_H-M   'P 1'
#
loop_
_entity.id
_entity.type
_entity.pdbx_description
1 polymer ?
#
loop_
_entity_poly.entity_id
_entity_poly.type
_entity_poly.pdbx_seq_one_letter_code
_entity_poly.pdbx_strand_id
1 'polypeptide(L)'
;MKYCLLIRKSLILIVLGCLAPFTLGSESLYVLLDKMKVKDGKIGEYLEVEEAWSNYHKTLIRERQIESWSVWRSNQQSYDFATLKVLKIETEDTIDLDAVLQDLYPQKIIQNFQSKHDVNASAVREIVETSLWKIETDTKGGKGWEKLLSISDSIAIKWDAMTPREDSENEYLRIESGIFRDAHQLLVNEKRSLSNWSLLKLTGVSGPEKTAPYATVHLIDKNKAPPSTPLMEAATKSGYRDEMKMGELRDMRSNQLGLVMGVSKAGYSTYPLMDHINEEELVKATVLRQTNAGHDKDLDTVLSSWVSSPNPNALRNMRGKNGNYSETKGVWFIANRYRDWAKNWGEDTGWYVKMENEVLHVGQSVASIIYDQLVFNGKDELMGKSKEHRTLVKEDGQWKIAFMTVLGGIDGGN
;
A
#
# COMPACT_ATOMS: atom_id res chain seq x y z
N MET A 1 61.10 -0.57 -62.58
CA MET A 1 60.00 0.07 -63.36
C MET A 1 58.72 -0.72 -63.09
N LYS A 2 57.72 -0.07 -62.48
CA LYS A 2 56.28 -0.44 -62.36
C LYS A 2 55.93 -1.64 -61.45
N TYR A 3 55.45 -1.37 -60.23
CA TYR A 3 54.05 -1.32 -59.75
C TYR A 3 53.46 -2.73 -59.49
N CYS A 4 53.39 -3.20 -58.24
CA CYS A 4 52.29 -3.01 -57.27
C CYS A 4 51.10 -3.95 -57.53
N LEU A 5 51.02 -5.04 -56.74
CA LEU A 5 49.83 -5.88 -56.61
C LEU A 5 49.67 -6.35 -55.16
N LEU A 6 48.94 -5.51 -54.43
CA LEU A 6 47.85 -5.86 -53.51
C LEU A 6 48.10 -6.91 -52.42
N ILE A 7 48.41 -6.35 -51.25
CA ILE A 7 47.96 -6.74 -49.92
C ILE A 7 46.56 -7.40 -49.95
N ARG A 8 46.48 -8.66 -49.54
CA ARG A 8 45.26 -9.28 -48.96
C ARG A 8 45.61 -10.62 -48.29
N LYS A 9 46.30 -10.56 -47.16
CA LYS A 9 46.27 -11.62 -46.14
C LYS A 9 45.49 -11.08 -44.95
N SER A 10 44.17 -11.03 -45.10
CA SER A 10 43.28 -10.78 -43.97
C SER A 10 43.27 -12.03 -43.09
N LEU A 11 43.74 -11.87 -41.86
CA LEU A 11 43.44 -12.73 -40.73
C LEU A 11 41.94 -13.07 -40.75
N ILE A 12 41.60 -14.32 -41.02
CA ILE A 12 40.34 -14.90 -40.55
C ILE A 12 40.65 -15.43 -39.16
N LEU A 13 40.56 -14.54 -38.18
CA LEU A 13 40.47 -14.95 -36.78
C LEU A 13 39.04 -15.45 -36.58
N ILE A 14 38.90 -16.76 -36.41
CA ILE A 14 37.64 -17.42 -36.09
C ILE A 14 37.19 -16.91 -34.71
N VAL A 15 36.28 -15.95 -34.70
CA VAL A 15 35.42 -15.62 -33.53
C VAL A 15 34.22 -16.58 -33.56
N LEU A 16 34.48 -17.89 -33.44
CA LEU A 16 33.47 -18.87 -33.04
C LEU A 16 33.69 -19.11 -31.54
N GLY A 17 33.03 -18.32 -30.69
CA GLY A 17 33.22 -18.50 -29.25
C GLY A 17 32.43 -17.61 -28.28
N CYS A 18 31.60 -16.66 -28.72
CA CYS A 18 30.83 -15.80 -27.79
C CYS A 18 29.43 -15.43 -28.30
N LEU A 19 28.71 -16.38 -28.91
CA LEU A 19 27.25 -16.28 -29.11
C LEU A 19 26.59 -17.55 -28.59
N ALA A 20 26.87 -17.92 -27.35
CA ALA A 20 25.81 -18.55 -26.59
C ALA A 20 24.71 -17.49 -26.52
N PRO A 21 23.48 -17.74 -26.99
CA PRO A 21 22.39 -16.86 -26.60
C PRO A 21 22.39 -16.89 -25.08
N PHE A 22 22.64 -15.75 -24.44
CA PHE A 22 22.15 -15.56 -23.10
C PHE A 22 20.66 -15.81 -23.22
N THR A 23 20.22 -17.00 -22.81
CA THR A 23 18.84 -17.23 -22.44
C THR A 23 18.65 -16.37 -21.21
N LEU A 24 18.37 -15.08 -21.43
CA LEU A 24 17.69 -14.26 -20.44
C LEU A 24 16.44 -15.07 -20.10
N GLY A 25 16.43 -15.67 -18.91
CA GLY A 25 15.26 -16.39 -18.40
C GLY A 25 14.06 -15.46 -18.55
N SER A 26 12.94 -15.99 -19.03
CA SER A 26 11.73 -15.17 -19.12
C SER A 26 11.23 -14.89 -17.71
N GLU A 27 11.54 -13.72 -17.16
CA GLU A 27 10.98 -13.29 -15.87
C GLU A 27 9.46 -13.34 -15.93
N SER A 28 8.84 -14.00 -14.95
CA SER A 28 7.39 -14.04 -14.80
C SER A 28 6.95 -13.12 -13.67
N LEU A 29 5.84 -12.42 -13.86
CA LEU A 29 5.27 -11.56 -12.83
C LEU A 29 4.32 -12.35 -11.93
N TYR A 30 4.45 -12.13 -10.63
CA TYR A 30 3.59 -12.71 -9.61
C TYR A 30 2.96 -11.63 -8.73
N VAL A 31 1.80 -11.94 -8.18
CA VAL A 31 1.10 -11.14 -7.18
C VAL A 31 0.99 -11.95 -5.90
N LEU A 32 1.63 -11.47 -4.84
CA LEU A 32 1.43 -11.98 -3.48
C LEU A 32 0.34 -11.16 -2.80
N LEU A 33 -0.74 -11.82 -2.43
CA LEU A 33 -1.95 -11.25 -1.86
C LEU A 33 -2.12 -11.76 -0.42
N ASP A 34 -2.07 -10.86 0.55
CA ASP A 34 -2.46 -11.17 1.94
C ASP A 34 -3.83 -10.57 2.22
N LYS A 35 -4.82 -11.38 2.55
CA LYS A 35 -6.12 -10.93 3.03
C LYS A 35 -6.10 -10.89 4.55
N MET A 36 -6.62 -9.82 5.14
CA MET A 36 -6.62 -9.65 6.59
C MET A 36 -7.91 -9.09 7.15
N LYS A 37 -8.21 -9.58 8.34
CA LYS A 37 -9.29 -9.07 9.19
C LYS A 37 -8.68 -8.22 10.30
N VAL A 38 -9.19 -7.02 10.45
CA VAL A 38 -8.74 -6.08 11.48
C VAL A 38 -9.63 -6.27 12.70
N LYS A 39 -9.04 -6.21 13.88
CA LYS A 39 -9.80 -6.34 15.13
C LYS A 39 -10.71 -5.12 15.30
N ASP A 40 -11.85 -5.32 15.94
CA ASP A 40 -12.85 -4.26 16.13
C ASP A 40 -12.23 -3.01 16.79
N GLY A 41 -12.48 -1.85 16.18
CA GLY A 41 -11.92 -0.57 16.64
C GLY A 41 -10.42 -0.38 16.41
N LYS A 42 -9.74 -1.31 15.72
CA LYS A 42 -8.28 -1.28 15.51
C LYS A 42 -7.83 -0.84 14.11
N ILE A 43 -8.72 -0.26 13.32
CA ILE A 43 -8.41 0.19 11.95
C ILE A 43 -7.31 1.26 11.95
N GLY A 44 -7.38 2.23 12.86
CA GLY A 44 -6.35 3.26 13.01
C GLY A 44 -4.97 2.66 13.27
N GLU A 45 -4.82 1.85 14.32
CA GLU A 45 -3.52 1.25 14.65
C GLU A 45 -3.05 0.28 13.56
N TYR A 46 -3.97 -0.46 12.92
CA TYR A 46 -3.62 -1.30 11.78
C TYR A 46 -2.97 -0.51 10.64
N LEU A 47 -3.54 0.65 10.28
CA LEU A 47 -2.98 1.49 9.22
C LEU A 47 -1.63 2.09 9.61
N GLU A 48 -1.39 2.39 10.89
CA GLU A 48 -0.08 2.81 11.39
C GLU A 48 0.96 1.70 11.27
N VAL A 49 0.58 0.46 11.59
CA VAL A 49 1.43 -0.72 11.40
C VAL A 49 1.81 -0.86 9.92
N GLU A 50 0.84 -0.77 9.00
CA GLU A 50 1.12 -0.87 7.57
C GLU A 50 1.94 0.31 7.03
N GLU A 51 1.76 1.53 7.57
CA GLU A 51 2.60 2.69 7.26
C GLU A 51 4.05 2.45 7.67
N ALA A 52 4.29 1.92 8.86
CA ALA A 52 5.62 1.53 9.29
C ALA A 52 6.20 0.47 8.34
N TRP A 53 5.44 -0.58 8.03
CA TRP A 53 5.86 -1.65 7.12
C TRP A 53 6.16 -1.12 5.71
N SER A 54 5.52 -0.03 5.27
CA SER A 54 5.80 0.58 3.97
C SER A 54 7.28 0.96 3.81
N ASN A 55 7.97 1.34 4.90
CA ASN A 55 9.40 1.67 4.85
C ASN A 55 10.29 0.45 4.57
N TYR A 56 9.90 -0.72 5.10
CA TYR A 56 10.56 -1.97 4.75
C TYR A 56 10.32 -2.33 3.28
N HIS A 57 9.08 -2.22 2.79
CA HIS A 57 8.77 -2.48 1.39
C HIS A 57 9.48 -1.53 0.42
N LYS A 58 9.70 -0.26 0.78
CA LYS A 58 10.56 0.66 0.01
C LYS A 58 11.98 0.12 -0.14
N THR A 59 12.51 -0.52 0.91
CA THR A 59 13.84 -1.16 0.88
C THR A 59 13.86 -2.34 -0.09
N LEU A 60 12.85 -3.22 -0.01
CA LEU A 60 12.70 -4.36 -0.94
C LEU A 60 12.60 -3.90 -2.40
N ILE A 61 11.88 -2.80 -2.66
CA ILE A 61 11.77 -2.21 -4.01
C ILE A 61 13.12 -1.68 -4.50
N ARG A 62 13.85 -0.95 -3.64
CA ARG A 62 15.18 -0.42 -3.96
C ARG A 62 16.18 -1.53 -4.26
N GLU A 63 16.07 -2.64 -3.53
CA GLU A 63 16.87 -3.84 -3.70
C GLU A 63 16.37 -4.75 -4.84
N ARG A 64 15.33 -4.31 -5.56
CA ARG A 64 14.71 -5.00 -6.71
C ARG A 64 14.14 -6.38 -6.38
N GLN A 65 13.84 -6.65 -5.10
CA GLN A 65 13.20 -7.91 -4.68
C GLN A 65 11.69 -7.90 -4.99
N ILE A 66 11.06 -6.72 -4.94
CA ILE A 66 9.66 -6.52 -5.34
C ILE A 66 9.54 -5.32 -6.28
N GLU A 67 8.48 -5.27 -7.08
CA GLU A 67 8.16 -4.14 -7.98
C GLU A 67 7.30 -3.08 -7.31
N SER A 68 6.34 -3.52 -6.48
CA SER A 68 5.45 -2.64 -5.72
C SER A 68 4.85 -3.35 -4.51
N TRP A 69 4.36 -2.55 -3.57
CA TRP A 69 3.55 -2.98 -2.42
C TRP A 69 2.40 -2.00 -2.20
N SER A 70 1.23 -2.49 -1.82
CA SER A 70 0.06 -1.65 -1.53
C SER A 70 -0.92 -2.31 -0.57
N VAL A 71 -1.68 -1.49 0.15
CA VAL A 71 -2.79 -1.87 1.03
C VAL A 71 -4.08 -1.42 0.37
N TRP A 72 -5.10 -2.26 0.41
CA TRP A 72 -6.39 -2.05 -0.22
C TRP A 72 -7.51 -2.38 0.75
N ARG A 73 -8.56 -1.58 0.77
CA ARG A 73 -9.78 -1.85 1.53
C ARG A 73 -10.73 -2.70 0.69
N SER A 74 -11.25 -3.78 1.27
CA SER A 74 -12.26 -4.61 0.63
C SER A 74 -13.67 -4.13 0.93
N ASN A 75 -14.60 -4.43 0.01
CA ASN A 75 -16.03 -4.31 0.24
C ASN A 75 -16.68 -5.63 0.72
N GLN A 76 -15.91 -6.69 0.95
CA GLN A 76 -16.39 -7.98 1.45
C GLN A 76 -16.40 -8.02 2.98
N GLN A 77 -17.25 -8.89 3.54
CA GLN A 77 -17.33 -9.10 4.99
C GLN A 77 -16.31 -10.13 5.52
N SER A 78 -15.77 -10.99 4.64
CA SER A 78 -14.81 -12.03 5.02
C SER A 78 -13.45 -11.48 5.42
N TYR A 79 -13.08 -10.30 4.93
CA TYR A 79 -11.86 -9.60 5.30
C TYR A 79 -11.98 -8.09 5.05
N ASP A 80 -11.28 -7.29 5.84
CA ASP A 80 -11.39 -5.83 5.80
C ASP A 80 -10.40 -5.21 4.81
N PHE A 81 -9.18 -5.77 4.76
CA PHE A 81 -8.08 -5.25 3.94
C PHE A 81 -7.34 -6.36 3.21
N ALA A 82 -6.68 -6.00 2.11
CA ALA A 82 -5.72 -6.84 1.43
C ALA A 82 -4.41 -6.08 1.18
N THR A 83 -3.27 -6.74 1.32
CA THR A 83 -2.01 -6.20 0.79
C THR A 83 -1.65 -6.93 -0.49
N LEU A 84 -1.20 -6.18 -1.48
CA LEU A 84 -0.71 -6.71 -2.75
C LEU A 84 0.77 -6.36 -2.92
N LYS A 85 1.57 -7.36 -3.25
CA LYS A 85 2.97 -7.20 -3.67
C LYS A 85 3.13 -7.75 -5.07
N VAL A 86 3.81 -7.00 -5.94
CA VAL A 86 4.15 -7.47 -7.28
C VAL A 86 5.60 -7.93 -7.27
N LEU A 87 5.84 -9.16 -7.71
CA LEU A 87 7.12 -9.84 -7.69
C LEU A 87 7.56 -10.16 -9.12
N LYS A 88 8.87 -10.12 -9.37
CA LYS A 88 9.49 -10.71 -10.57
C LYS A 88 10.29 -11.92 -10.13
N ILE A 89 9.94 -13.07 -10.67
CA ILE A 89 10.64 -14.32 -10.36
C ILE A 89 11.21 -14.86 -11.65
N GLU A 90 12.53 -15.06 -11.66
CA GLU A 90 13.23 -15.79 -12.71
C GLU A 90 12.70 -17.22 -12.69
N THR A 91 12.23 -17.71 -13.83
CA THR A 91 11.46 -18.96 -13.95
C THR A 91 12.11 -20.15 -13.27
N GLU A 92 11.47 -20.65 -12.20
CA GLU A 92 11.48 -22.05 -11.79
C GLU A 92 10.08 -22.64 -12.01
N ASP A 93 10.00 -23.86 -12.52
CA ASP A 93 8.76 -24.53 -12.94
C ASP A 93 7.77 -24.77 -11.77
N THR A 94 8.21 -24.58 -10.53
CA THR A 94 7.39 -24.64 -9.31
C THR A 94 7.87 -23.59 -8.31
N ILE A 95 7.01 -22.65 -7.94
CA ILE A 95 7.31 -21.64 -6.92
C ILE A 95 6.64 -22.04 -5.62
N ASP A 96 7.46 -22.19 -4.57
CA ASP A 96 7.00 -22.43 -3.21
C ASP A 96 6.68 -21.10 -2.51
N LEU A 97 5.43 -20.96 -2.05
CA LEU A 97 4.98 -19.78 -1.31
C LEU A 97 5.80 -19.59 -0.03
N ASP A 98 6.11 -20.67 0.70
CA ASP A 98 6.81 -20.56 1.98
C ASP A 98 8.25 -20.07 1.77
N ALA A 99 8.92 -20.53 0.72
CA ALA A 99 10.24 -20.03 0.33
C ALA A 99 10.20 -18.54 -0.04
N VAL A 100 9.21 -18.12 -0.85
CA VAL A 100 9.01 -16.70 -1.20
C VAL A 100 8.80 -15.85 0.05
N LEU A 101 8.01 -16.33 1.01
CA LEU A 101 7.75 -15.61 2.27
C LEU A 101 9.01 -15.55 3.16
N GLN A 102 9.79 -16.62 3.23
CA GLN A 102 11.04 -16.65 4.00
C GLN A 102 12.07 -15.68 3.45
N ASP A 103 12.18 -15.57 2.12
CA ASP A 103 13.10 -14.65 1.46
C ASP A 103 12.69 -13.19 1.65
N LEU A 104 11.39 -12.89 1.49
CA LEU A 104 10.87 -11.53 1.65
C LEU A 104 10.78 -11.08 3.11
N TYR A 105 10.56 -12.01 4.04
CA TYR A 105 10.40 -11.71 5.47
C TYR A 105 11.18 -12.70 6.35
N PRO A 106 12.52 -12.62 6.35
CA PRO A 106 13.32 -13.44 7.25
C PRO A 106 12.92 -13.16 8.71
N GLN A 107 12.80 -14.21 9.53
CA GLN A 107 12.30 -14.08 10.90
C GLN A 107 13.05 -13.02 11.73
N LYS A 108 14.36 -12.88 11.52
CA LYS A 108 15.20 -11.86 12.16
C LYS A 108 14.77 -10.44 11.78
N ILE A 109 14.38 -10.21 10.52
CA ILE A 109 13.89 -8.91 10.06
C ILE A 109 12.53 -8.62 10.67
N ILE A 110 11.61 -9.59 10.69
CA ILE A 110 10.29 -9.45 11.32
C ILE A 110 10.46 -9.07 12.80
N GLN A 111 11.27 -9.81 13.55
CA GLN A 111 11.50 -9.56 14.97
C GLN A 111 12.14 -8.19 15.23
N ASN A 112 13.16 -7.82 14.44
CA ASN A 112 13.80 -6.51 14.56
C ASN A 112 12.86 -5.36 14.21
N PHE A 113 11.99 -5.56 13.22
CA PHE A 113 11.03 -4.55 12.80
C PHE A 113 9.96 -4.35 13.87
N GLN A 114 9.39 -5.44 14.38
CA GLN A 114 8.40 -5.43 15.47
C GLN A 114 8.97 -4.78 16.74
N SER A 115 10.20 -5.11 17.13
CA SER A 115 10.83 -4.54 18.32
C SER A 115 11.19 -3.06 18.16
N LYS A 116 11.66 -2.65 16.97
CA LYS A 116 12.06 -1.26 16.71
C LYS A 116 10.86 -0.31 16.66
N HIS A 117 9.73 -0.77 16.13
CA HIS A 117 8.57 0.08 15.91
C HIS A 117 7.48 -0.12 16.97
N ASP A 118 7.70 -0.99 17.96
CA ASP A 118 6.70 -1.42 18.96
C ASP A 118 5.35 -1.81 18.34
N VAL A 119 5.41 -2.35 17.12
CA VAL A 119 4.24 -2.72 16.34
C VAL A 119 4.03 -4.22 16.44
N ASN A 120 3.01 -4.62 17.18
CA ASN A 120 2.53 -5.99 17.14
C ASN A 120 1.40 -6.12 16.12
N ALA A 121 1.73 -6.49 14.87
CA ALA A 121 0.73 -6.68 13.81
C ALA A 121 -0.38 -7.68 14.22
N SER A 122 -0.05 -8.72 14.98
CA SER A 122 -1.03 -9.68 15.49
C SER A 122 -1.95 -9.10 16.58
N ALA A 123 -1.55 -8.00 17.22
CA ALA A 123 -2.38 -7.29 18.19
C ALA A 123 -3.53 -6.52 17.52
N VAL A 124 -3.39 -6.15 16.24
CA VAL A 124 -4.35 -5.31 15.51
C VAL A 124 -5.07 -6.03 14.36
N ARG A 125 -4.48 -7.10 13.81
CA ARG A 125 -5.08 -7.87 12.70
C ARG A 125 -4.77 -9.37 12.75
N GLU A 126 -5.51 -10.12 11.94
CA GLU A 126 -5.29 -11.53 11.60
C GLU A 126 -5.16 -11.67 10.08
N ILE A 127 -4.16 -12.42 9.60
CA ILE A 127 -4.09 -12.84 8.20
C ILE A 127 -5.01 -14.04 8.04
N VAL A 128 -6.02 -13.91 7.18
CA VAL A 128 -7.00 -14.99 6.93
C VAL A 128 -6.63 -15.83 5.70
N GLU A 129 -5.84 -15.27 4.78
CA GLU A 129 -5.32 -15.98 3.61
C GLU A 129 -4.07 -15.26 3.10
N THR A 130 -3.05 -16.03 2.73
CA THR A 130 -1.95 -15.58 1.89
C THR A 130 -1.95 -16.41 0.62
N SER A 131 -1.99 -15.76 -0.54
CA SER A 131 -2.01 -16.43 -1.84
C SER A 131 -1.02 -15.82 -2.83
N LEU A 132 -0.33 -16.67 -3.57
CA LEU A 132 0.60 -16.31 -4.64
C LEU A 132 -0.02 -16.63 -5.99
N TRP A 133 -0.03 -15.64 -6.86
CA TRP A 133 -0.70 -15.71 -8.15
C TRP A 133 0.27 -15.40 -9.29
N LYS A 134 0.37 -16.27 -10.28
CA LYS A 134 1.07 -16.00 -11.53
C LYS A 134 0.18 -15.19 -12.46
N ILE A 135 0.72 -14.14 -13.07
CA ILE A 135 0.03 -13.43 -14.16
C ILE A 135 0.26 -14.23 -15.45
N GLU A 136 -0.77 -14.91 -15.93
CA GLU A 136 -0.72 -15.75 -17.14
C GLU A 136 -0.76 -14.89 -18.41
N THR A 137 -1.61 -13.87 -18.41
CA THR A 137 -1.68 -12.91 -19.51
C THR A 137 -2.32 -11.61 -19.07
N ASP A 138 -2.01 -10.52 -19.77
CA ASP A 138 -2.58 -9.21 -19.55
C ASP A 138 -2.74 -8.43 -20.86
N THR A 139 -3.44 -7.30 -20.78
CA THR A 139 -3.52 -6.33 -21.87
C THR A 139 -2.18 -5.60 -22.04
N LYS A 140 -1.70 -5.51 -23.28
CA LYS A 140 -0.46 -4.81 -23.67
C LYS A 140 -0.63 -3.30 -23.68
N GLY A 141 0.46 -2.58 -23.42
CA GLY A 141 0.54 -1.12 -23.56
C GLY A 141 -0.25 -0.31 -22.52
N GLY A 142 -1.03 -0.98 -21.65
CA GLY A 142 -1.61 -0.38 -20.46
C GLY A 142 -0.55 -0.05 -19.41
N LYS A 143 -0.91 0.80 -18.44
CA LYS A 143 -0.12 0.91 -17.21
C LYS A 143 -0.42 -0.35 -16.37
N GLY A 144 0.33 -1.42 -16.61
CA GLY A 144 0.13 -2.74 -15.98
C GLY A 144 0.59 -2.80 -14.51
N TRP A 145 0.75 -4.01 -13.99
CA TRP A 145 1.11 -4.30 -12.59
C TRP A 145 2.40 -3.62 -12.09
N GLU A 146 3.42 -3.49 -12.96
CA GLU A 146 4.67 -2.78 -12.62
C GLU A 146 4.47 -1.27 -12.38
N LYS A 147 3.38 -0.74 -12.92
CA LYS A 147 2.98 0.67 -12.82
C LYS A 147 1.73 0.86 -11.98
N LEU A 148 1.25 -0.17 -11.28
CA LEU A 148 -0.01 -0.20 -10.52
C LEU A 148 -0.22 1.07 -9.67
N LEU A 149 0.84 1.60 -9.06
CA LEU A 149 0.80 2.78 -8.19
C LEU A 149 1.35 4.06 -8.83
N SER A 150 1.83 3.98 -10.07
CA SER A 150 2.15 5.16 -10.90
C SER A 150 0.93 5.69 -11.64
N ILE A 151 -0.25 5.08 -11.43
CA ILE A 151 -1.45 5.34 -12.25
C ILE A 151 -2.28 6.48 -11.67
N SER A 152 -2.42 6.55 -10.35
CA SER A 152 -2.95 7.65 -9.53
C SER A 152 -3.54 7.06 -8.24
N ASP A 153 -3.80 7.91 -7.24
CA ASP A 153 -4.57 7.58 -6.05
C ASP A 153 -6.07 7.44 -6.35
N SER A 154 -6.46 7.09 -7.58
CA SER A 154 -7.86 6.89 -7.98
C SER A 154 -8.12 5.48 -8.51
N ILE A 155 -7.14 4.58 -8.37
CA ILE A 155 -7.30 3.21 -8.84
C ILE A 155 -8.15 2.38 -7.88
N ALA A 156 -9.14 1.69 -8.45
CA ALA A 156 -9.77 0.52 -7.87
C ALA A 156 -9.30 -0.75 -8.58
N ILE A 157 -9.21 -1.83 -7.83
CA ILE A 157 -9.09 -3.18 -8.35
C ILE A 157 -10.47 -3.83 -8.30
N LYS A 158 -10.92 -4.36 -9.44
CA LYS A 158 -11.98 -5.39 -9.45
C LYS A 158 -11.30 -6.74 -9.57
N TRP A 159 -11.47 -7.58 -8.56
CA TRP A 159 -10.92 -8.94 -8.50
C TRP A 159 -12.06 -9.93 -8.65
N ASP A 160 -12.11 -10.62 -9.78
CA ASP A 160 -13.12 -11.65 -10.06
C ASP A 160 -12.47 -13.02 -9.91
N ALA A 161 -12.73 -13.68 -8.78
CA ALA A 161 -12.24 -15.03 -8.50
C ALA A 161 -13.10 -16.07 -9.24
N MET A 162 -12.45 -17.03 -9.91
CA MET A 162 -13.06 -17.92 -10.88
C MET A 162 -12.73 -19.38 -10.58
N THR A 163 -13.76 -20.21 -10.48
CA THR A 163 -13.64 -21.67 -10.43
C THR A 163 -14.25 -22.25 -11.69
N PRO A 164 -13.43 -22.74 -12.65
CA PRO A 164 -13.96 -23.46 -13.81
C PRO A 164 -14.77 -24.67 -13.34
N ARG A 165 -15.84 -24.97 -14.05
CA ARG A 165 -16.60 -26.21 -13.80
C ARG A 165 -15.81 -27.41 -14.31
N GLU A 166 -16.22 -28.59 -13.84
CA GLU A 166 -15.64 -29.86 -14.26
C GLU A 166 -15.54 -29.94 -15.80
N ASP A 167 -14.41 -30.43 -16.29
CA ASP A 167 -14.05 -30.55 -17.72
C ASP A 167 -14.06 -29.26 -18.55
N SER A 168 -14.32 -28.10 -17.94
CA SER A 168 -14.48 -26.81 -18.65
C SER A 168 -13.23 -25.94 -18.61
N GLU A 169 -12.21 -26.32 -17.83
CA GLU A 169 -11.03 -25.49 -17.57
C GLU A 169 -10.26 -25.10 -18.84
N ASN A 170 -9.94 -26.07 -19.70
CA ASN A 170 -9.19 -25.80 -20.94
C ASN A 170 -9.94 -24.86 -21.88
N GLU A 171 -11.26 -25.06 -22.01
CA GLU A 171 -12.10 -24.19 -22.84
C GLU A 171 -12.21 -22.79 -22.24
N TYR A 172 -12.46 -22.70 -20.93
CA TYR A 172 -12.48 -21.44 -20.20
C TYR A 172 -11.18 -20.65 -20.39
N LEU A 173 -10.02 -21.27 -20.16
CA LEU A 173 -8.72 -20.62 -20.29
C LEU A 173 -8.44 -20.18 -21.73
N ARG A 174 -8.82 -20.99 -22.73
CA ARG A 174 -8.69 -20.63 -24.15
C ARG A 174 -9.51 -19.39 -24.47
N ILE A 175 -10.73 -19.30 -23.96
CA ILE A 175 -11.62 -18.15 -24.20
C ILE A 175 -11.12 -16.91 -23.44
N GLU A 176 -10.72 -17.04 -22.18
CA GLU A 176 -10.19 -15.90 -21.40
C GLU A 176 -8.88 -15.35 -21.97
N SER A 177 -7.89 -16.21 -22.19
CA SER A 177 -6.55 -15.80 -22.64
C SER A 177 -6.49 -15.37 -24.11
N GLY A 178 -7.48 -15.74 -24.92
CA GLY A 178 -7.63 -15.32 -26.31
C GLY A 178 -8.65 -14.21 -26.48
N ILE A 179 -9.93 -14.60 -26.48
CA ILE A 179 -11.05 -13.73 -26.86
C ILE A 179 -11.25 -12.60 -25.86
N PHE A 180 -11.33 -12.89 -24.56
CA PHE A 180 -11.57 -11.84 -23.55
C PHE A 180 -10.35 -10.97 -23.34
N ARG A 181 -9.13 -11.49 -23.40
CA ARG A 181 -7.92 -10.66 -23.42
C ARG A 181 -7.98 -9.63 -24.54
N ASP A 182 -8.30 -10.07 -25.76
CA ASP A 182 -8.35 -9.18 -26.92
C ASP A 182 -9.53 -8.19 -26.83
N ALA A 183 -10.67 -8.62 -26.28
CA ALA A 183 -11.79 -7.73 -25.98
C ALA A 183 -11.40 -6.63 -24.98
N HIS A 184 -10.76 -6.99 -23.86
CA HIS A 184 -10.29 -6.02 -22.89
C HIS A 184 -9.18 -5.12 -23.45
N GLN A 185 -8.36 -5.62 -24.38
CA GLN A 185 -7.39 -4.77 -25.09
C GLN A 185 -8.08 -3.66 -25.87
N LEU A 186 -9.19 -3.95 -26.55
CA LEU A 186 -9.98 -2.91 -27.24
C LEU A 186 -10.48 -1.86 -26.24
N LEU A 187 -10.96 -2.28 -25.08
CA LEU A 187 -11.45 -1.37 -24.03
C LEU A 187 -10.33 -0.52 -23.42
N VAL A 188 -9.16 -1.09 -23.15
CA VAL A 188 -7.97 -0.35 -22.67
C VAL A 188 -7.51 0.67 -23.72
N ASN A 189 -7.59 0.34 -25.01
CA ASN A 189 -7.22 1.22 -26.11
C ASN A 189 -8.13 2.45 -26.24
N GLU A 190 -9.33 2.44 -25.64
CA GLU A 190 -10.17 3.65 -25.53
C GLU A 190 -9.58 4.71 -24.60
N LYS A 191 -8.56 4.36 -23.80
CA LYS A 191 -7.88 5.25 -22.84
C LYS A 191 -8.84 5.89 -21.80
N ARG A 192 -9.88 5.13 -21.47
CA ARG A 192 -10.92 5.46 -20.50
C ARG A 192 -10.56 4.88 -19.12
N SER A 193 -11.54 4.52 -18.27
CA SER A 193 -11.27 4.08 -16.90
C SER A 193 -10.53 2.74 -16.79
N LEU A 194 -10.71 1.79 -17.72
CA LEU A 194 -9.99 0.52 -17.68
C LEU A 194 -8.54 0.73 -18.14
N SER A 195 -7.58 0.62 -17.22
CA SER A 195 -6.16 0.83 -17.51
C SER A 195 -5.40 -0.46 -17.81
N ASN A 196 -5.87 -1.58 -17.26
CA ASN A 196 -5.33 -2.91 -17.51
C ASN A 196 -6.38 -3.98 -17.16
N TRP A 197 -6.30 -5.11 -17.84
CA TRP A 197 -6.93 -6.37 -17.46
C TRP A 197 -5.89 -7.49 -17.44
N SER A 198 -6.02 -8.42 -16.51
CA SER A 198 -5.12 -9.58 -16.38
C SER A 198 -5.86 -10.85 -15.99
N LEU A 199 -5.39 -12.00 -16.48
CA LEU A 199 -5.74 -13.33 -16.02
C LEU A 199 -4.62 -13.88 -15.13
N LEU A 200 -4.98 -14.31 -13.93
CA LEU A 200 -4.08 -14.83 -12.91
C LEU A 200 -4.41 -16.28 -12.60
N LYS A 201 -3.38 -17.08 -12.33
CA LYS A 201 -3.46 -18.47 -11.87
C LYS A 201 -2.86 -18.59 -10.47
N LEU A 202 -3.57 -19.24 -9.56
CA LEU A 202 -3.08 -19.52 -8.22
C LEU A 202 -1.93 -20.53 -8.29
N THR A 203 -0.80 -20.21 -7.67
CA THR A 203 0.38 -21.10 -7.61
C THR A 203 0.73 -21.54 -6.19
N GLY A 204 0.29 -20.80 -5.17
CA GLY A 204 0.46 -21.16 -3.76
C GLY A 204 -0.58 -20.50 -2.88
N VAL A 205 -0.99 -21.17 -1.81
CA VAL A 205 -1.97 -20.65 -0.85
C VAL A 205 -1.68 -21.18 0.55
N SER A 206 -1.84 -20.33 1.54
CA SER A 206 -1.86 -20.66 2.97
C SER A 206 -3.08 -20.01 3.61
N GLY A 207 -3.87 -20.79 4.35
CA GLY A 207 -5.09 -20.34 5.01
C GLY A 207 -6.22 -21.37 4.95
N PRO A 208 -7.29 -21.19 5.76
CA PRO A 208 -8.41 -22.12 5.85
C PRO A 208 -9.44 -22.00 4.71
N GLU A 209 -9.41 -20.92 3.91
CA GLU A 209 -10.40 -20.71 2.85
C GLU A 209 -10.09 -21.49 1.56
N LYS A 210 -11.14 -22.01 0.90
CA LYS A 210 -11.03 -22.53 -0.47
C LYS A 210 -10.88 -21.36 -1.44
N THR A 211 -9.64 -21.10 -1.85
CA THR A 211 -9.33 -20.08 -2.86
C THR A 211 -9.63 -20.61 -4.26
N ALA A 212 -10.24 -19.77 -5.10
CA ALA A 212 -10.50 -20.11 -6.50
C ALA A 212 -9.16 -20.27 -7.26
N PRO A 213 -9.03 -21.22 -8.20
CA PRO A 213 -7.77 -21.48 -8.89
C PRO A 213 -7.36 -20.38 -9.88
N TYR A 214 -8.31 -19.55 -10.32
CA TYR A 214 -8.08 -18.46 -11.27
C TYR A 214 -8.70 -17.15 -10.78
N ALA A 215 -8.20 -16.04 -11.30
CA ALA A 215 -8.83 -14.74 -11.13
C ALA A 215 -8.65 -13.88 -12.38
N THR A 216 -9.63 -13.04 -12.70
CA THR A 216 -9.40 -11.89 -13.60
C THR A 216 -9.36 -10.62 -12.78
N VAL A 217 -8.39 -9.77 -13.08
CA VAL A 217 -8.17 -8.52 -12.36
C VAL A 217 -8.28 -7.35 -13.32
N HIS A 218 -9.09 -6.36 -12.94
CA HIS A 218 -9.27 -5.14 -13.68
C HIS A 218 -8.72 -3.98 -12.87
N LEU A 219 -7.84 -3.18 -13.47
CA LEU A 219 -7.37 -1.93 -12.90
C LEU A 219 -8.23 -0.79 -13.46
N ILE A 220 -8.94 -0.09 -12.58
CA ILE A 220 -9.96 0.90 -12.94
C ILE A 220 -9.60 2.26 -12.35
N ASP A 221 -9.32 3.23 -13.21
CA ASP A 221 -9.12 4.65 -12.89
C ASP A 221 -10.48 5.33 -12.65
N LYS A 222 -10.83 5.57 -11.38
CA LYS A 222 -12.13 6.13 -10.98
C LYS A 222 -12.37 7.54 -11.49
N ASN A 223 -11.32 8.27 -11.88
CA ASN A 223 -11.43 9.64 -12.36
C ASN A 223 -11.77 9.74 -13.84
N LYS A 224 -11.84 8.60 -14.55
CA LYS A 224 -12.19 8.56 -15.97
C LYS A 224 -13.56 7.93 -16.18
N ALA A 225 -14.19 8.32 -17.28
CA ALA A 225 -15.43 7.70 -17.72
C ALA A 225 -15.20 6.20 -18.01
N PRO A 226 -16.21 5.33 -17.76
CA PRO A 226 -16.18 3.95 -18.21
C PRO A 226 -15.95 3.80 -19.72
N PRO A 227 -15.40 2.65 -20.19
CA PRO A 227 -15.38 2.31 -21.60
C PRO A 227 -16.74 2.56 -22.26
N SER A 228 -16.73 3.16 -23.44
CA SER A 228 -17.94 3.41 -24.23
C SER A 228 -18.45 2.15 -24.92
N THR A 229 -17.54 1.25 -25.32
CA THR A 229 -17.92 -0.04 -25.89
C THR A 229 -18.31 -1.00 -24.75
N PRO A 230 -19.50 -1.61 -24.80
CA PRO A 230 -19.85 -2.69 -23.89
C PRO A 230 -18.90 -3.89 -24.04
N LEU A 231 -18.55 -4.57 -22.93
CA LEU A 231 -17.62 -5.70 -22.96
C LEU A 231 -18.06 -6.79 -23.96
N MET A 232 -19.35 -7.12 -24.01
CA MET A 232 -19.84 -8.15 -24.93
C MET A 232 -19.72 -7.75 -26.39
N GLU A 233 -19.88 -6.47 -26.73
CA GLU A 233 -19.65 -5.99 -28.09
C GLU A 233 -18.16 -6.11 -28.47
N ALA A 234 -17.26 -5.76 -27.56
CA ALA A 234 -15.82 -5.96 -27.74
C ALA A 234 -15.47 -7.45 -27.86
N ALA A 235 -16.12 -8.32 -27.07
CA ALA A 235 -15.94 -9.77 -27.14
C ALA A 235 -16.39 -10.33 -28.49
N THR A 236 -17.55 -9.92 -29.01
CA THR A 236 -18.03 -10.35 -30.34
C THR A 236 -17.05 -9.93 -31.44
N LYS A 237 -16.50 -8.71 -31.37
CA LYS A 237 -15.44 -8.22 -32.29
C LYS A 237 -14.18 -9.08 -32.20
N SER A 238 -13.85 -9.57 -31.01
CA SER A 238 -12.71 -10.47 -30.74
C SER A 238 -13.02 -11.95 -31.00
N GLY A 239 -14.18 -12.28 -31.56
CA GLY A 239 -14.51 -13.65 -31.96
C GLY A 239 -15.40 -14.42 -30.99
N TYR A 240 -15.93 -13.79 -29.94
CA TYR A 240 -16.94 -14.41 -29.09
C TYR A 240 -18.19 -14.76 -29.89
N ARG A 241 -18.79 -15.88 -29.54
CA ARG A 241 -20.07 -16.35 -30.08
C ARG A 241 -20.95 -16.84 -28.94
N ASP A 242 -22.26 -16.65 -29.04
CA ASP A 242 -23.18 -16.92 -27.93
C ASP A 242 -23.17 -18.41 -27.52
N GLU A 243 -22.87 -19.32 -28.44
CA GLU A 243 -22.69 -20.74 -28.17
C GLU A 243 -21.51 -21.09 -27.25
N MET A 244 -20.56 -20.16 -27.02
CA MET A 244 -19.44 -20.36 -26.10
C MET A 244 -19.84 -20.23 -24.62
N LYS A 245 -21.03 -19.66 -24.34
CA LYS A 245 -21.71 -19.66 -23.03
C LYS A 245 -20.80 -19.54 -21.81
N MET A 246 -20.06 -18.45 -21.69
CA MET A 246 -19.05 -18.27 -20.62
C MET A 246 -19.57 -18.43 -19.18
N GLY A 247 -20.84 -18.13 -18.92
CA GLY A 247 -21.47 -18.35 -17.61
C GLY A 247 -21.74 -19.82 -17.28
N GLU A 248 -21.68 -20.72 -18.25
CA GLU A 248 -21.81 -22.18 -18.04
C GLU A 248 -20.45 -22.83 -17.73
N LEU A 249 -19.33 -22.18 -18.05
CA LEU A 249 -17.98 -22.74 -17.90
C LEU A 249 -17.34 -22.52 -16.52
N ARG A 250 -17.89 -21.63 -15.70
CA ARG A 250 -17.31 -21.27 -14.40
C ARG A 250 -18.31 -20.72 -13.41
N ASP A 251 -17.91 -20.74 -12.16
CA ASP A 251 -18.50 -19.93 -11.10
C ASP A 251 -17.59 -18.75 -10.77
N MET A 252 -18.18 -17.57 -10.58
CA MET A 252 -17.45 -16.30 -10.37
C MET A 252 -17.88 -15.65 -9.05
N ARG A 253 -16.91 -15.10 -8.33
CA ARG A 253 -17.15 -14.21 -7.19
C ARG A 253 -16.34 -12.92 -7.36
N SER A 254 -17.03 -11.79 -7.33
CA SER A 254 -16.40 -10.48 -7.49
C SER A 254 -16.08 -9.83 -6.15
N ASN A 255 -14.95 -9.15 -6.09
CA ASN A 255 -14.56 -8.24 -5.03
C ASN A 255 -14.11 -6.90 -5.62
N GLN A 256 -14.39 -5.81 -4.91
CA GLN A 256 -13.80 -4.52 -5.21
C GLN A 256 -12.87 -4.11 -4.08
N LEU A 257 -11.65 -3.75 -4.48
CA LEU A 257 -10.60 -3.29 -3.63
C LEU A 257 -10.35 -1.81 -3.95
N GLY A 258 -10.56 -0.94 -2.97
CA GLY A 258 -10.14 0.46 -3.04
C GLY A 258 -8.71 0.58 -2.54
N LEU A 259 -7.81 1.21 -3.30
CA LEU A 259 -6.46 1.47 -2.80
C LEU A 259 -6.58 2.25 -1.50
N VAL A 260 -5.74 1.94 -0.53
CA VAL A 260 -5.54 2.72 0.68
C VAL A 260 -4.20 3.37 0.48
N MET A 261 -3.08 2.68 0.67
CA MET A 261 -1.74 3.26 0.48
C MET A 261 -0.85 2.35 -0.35
N GLY A 262 0.27 2.85 -0.87
CA GLY A 262 1.23 1.98 -1.55
C GLY A 262 2.54 2.64 -1.98
N VAL A 263 3.52 1.81 -2.28
CA VAL A 263 4.87 2.19 -2.72
C VAL A 263 5.27 1.45 -4.01
N SER A 264 5.86 2.14 -4.98
CA SER A 264 6.35 1.53 -6.24
C SER A 264 7.68 2.13 -6.70
N LYS A 265 8.35 1.46 -7.65
CA LYS A 265 9.54 1.99 -8.35
C LYS A 265 9.31 3.36 -9.01
N ALA A 266 8.08 3.63 -9.45
CA ALA A 266 7.73 4.88 -10.14
C ALA A 266 7.49 6.07 -9.20
N GLY A 267 7.58 5.87 -7.88
CA GLY A 267 7.34 6.88 -6.87
C GLY A 267 6.42 6.38 -5.74
N TYR A 268 6.49 7.09 -4.61
CA TYR A 268 5.63 6.91 -3.45
C TYR A 268 4.26 7.55 -3.73
N SER A 269 3.16 6.80 -3.58
CA SER A 269 1.85 7.42 -3.38
C SER A 269 1.78 7.79 -1.89
N THR A 270 1.78 9.10 -1.61
CA THR A 270 1.68 9.64 -0.24
C THR A 270 0.25 9.59 0.31
N TYR A 271 -0.72 9.14 -0.48
CA TYR A 271 -2.12 9.23 -0.10
C TYR A 271 -2.63 7.86 0.29
N PRO A 272 -2.91 7.63 1.59
CA PRO A 272 -4.04 6.79 1.92
C PRO A 272 -5.23 7.38 1.14
N LEU A 273 -5.88 6.59 0.30
CA LEU A 273 -7.10 6.96 -0.44
C LEU A 273 -8.20 7.16 0.62
N MET A 274 -8.21 8.38 1.16
CA MET A 274 -8.91 8.77 2.39
C MET A 274 -10.44 8.74 2.22
N ASP A 275 -10.94 8.82 0.98
CA ASP A 275 -12.36 9.09 0.69
C ASP A 275 -13.33 7.96 1.09
N HIS A 276 -12.82 6.81 1.52
CA HIS A 276 -13.62 5.68 2.01
C HIS A 276 -13.23 5.22 3.42
N ILE A 277 -12.28 5.88 4.08
CA ILE A 277 -12.02 5.69 5.51
C ILE A 277 -12.99 6.62 6.24
N ASN A 278 -13.56 6.18 7.37
CA ASN A 278 -14.33 7.10 8.21
C ASN A 278 -13.39 8.27 8.52
N GLU A 279 -13.69 9.47 8.03
CA GLU A 279 -12.80 10.64 8.17
C GLU A 279 -12.47 10.91 9.65
N GLU A 280 -13.33 10.45 10.57
CA GLU A 280 -13.06 10.39 12.00
C GLU A 280 -11.88 9.49 12.38
N GLU A 281 -11.84 8.26 11.89
CA GLU A 281 -10.74 7.31 12.15
C GLU A 281 -9.43 7.81 11.55
N LEU A 282 -9.50 8.47 10.40
CA LEU A 282 -8.35 9.10 9.80
C LEU A 282 -7.81 10.26 10.64
N VAL A 283 -8.68 11.11 11.15
CA VAL A 283 -8.28 12.21 12.02
C VAL A 283 -7.63 11.65 13.29
N LYS A 284 -8.17 10.58 13.88
CA LYS A 284 -7.56 9.90 15.04
C LYS A 284 -6.16 9.38 14.72
N ALA A 285 -6.00 8.59 13.66
CA ALA A 285 -4.69 8.06 13.26
C ALA A 285 -3.69 9.19 12.95
N THR A 286 -4.15 10.25 12.29
CA THR A 286 -3.31 11.42 12.03
C THR A 286 -2.82 12.06 13.33
N VAL A 287 -3.72 12.28 14.29
CA VAL A 287 -3.38 12.89 15.59
C VAL A 287 -2.39 12.02 16.36
N LEU A 288 -2.60 10.70 16.37
CA LEU A 288 -1.73 9.76 17.05
C LEU A 288 -0.32 9.77 16.42
N ARG A 289 -0.21 9.63 15.10
CA ARG A 289 1.06 9.74 14.36
C ARG A 289 1.81 11.05 14.65
N GLN A 290 1.11 12.18 14.58
CA GLN A 290 1.70 13.49 14.86
C GLN A 290 2.23 13.59 16.30
N THR A 291 1.59 12.89 17.24
CA THR A 291 2.02 12.84 18.64
C THR A 291 3.24 11.95 18.80
N ASN A 292 3.19 10.73 18.25
CA ASN A 292 4.27 9.76 18.35
C ASN A 292 5.53 10.24 17.63
N ALA A 293 5.44 11.00 16.54
CA ALA A 293 6.61 11.59 15.88
C ALA A 293 7.51 12.42 16.84
N GLY A 294 6.92 13.05 17.86
CA GLY A 294 7.69 13.76 18.88
C GLY A 294 8.44 12.83 19.84
N HIS A 295 7.90 11.63 20.11
CA HIS A 295 8.52 10.60 20.93
C HIS A 295 9.54 9.77 20.15
N ASP A 296 9.24 9.47 18.88
CA ASP A 296 10.08 8.76 17.91
C ASP A 296 11.25 9.61 17.40
N LYS A 297 11.31 10.89 17.80
CA LYS A 297 12.36 11.83 17.40
C LYS A 297 12.39 12.07 15.89
N ASP A 298 11.23 11.99 15.25
CA ASP A 298 11.05 12.28 13.84
C ASP A 298 10.76 13.78 13.66
N LEU A 299 11.83 14.57 13.61
CA LEU A 299 11.73 16.01 13.46
C LEU A 299 11.00 16.41 12.16
N ASP A 300 11.23 15.71 11.05
CA ASP A 300 10.63 16.07 9.77
C ASP A 300 9.11 15.82 9.78
N THR A 301 8.66 14.71 10.37
CA THR A 301 7.23 14.46 10.58
C THR A 301 6.63 15.49 11.54
N VAL A 302 7.29 15.80 12.65
CA VAL A 302 6.81 16.84 13.58
C VAL A 302 6.65 18.19 12.88
N LEU A 303 7.62 18.60 12.06
CA LEU A 303 7.58 19.88 11.35
C LEU A 303 6.51 19.91 10.27
N SER A 304 6.37 18.84 9.49
CA SER A 304 5.36 18.73 8.42
C SER A 304 3.94 18.55 8.94
N SER A 305 3.78 18.17 10.22
CA SER A 305 2.49 18.01 10.88
C SER A 305 1.72 19.32 11.05
N TRP A 306 2.38 20.47 11.00
CA TRP A 306 1.74 21.77 11.17
C TRP A 306 1.39 22.42 9.84
N VAL A 307 0.32 23.22 9.82
CA VAL A 307 -0.06 24.02 8.65
C VAL A 307 1.08 24.94 8.21
N SER A 308 1.21 25.18 6.90
CA SER A 308 2.31 25.98 6.34
C SER A 308 2.28 27.46 6.74
N SER A 309 1.07 28.01 6.93
CA SER A 309 0.82 29.38 7.39
C SER A 309 -0.07 29.36 8.63
N PRO A 310 0.47 28.96 9.80
CA PRO A 310 -0.32 28.94 11.02
C PRO A 310 -0.79 30.35 11.34
N ASN A 311 -1.99 30.43 11.92
CA ASN A 311 -2.40 31.63 12.61
C ASN A 311 -1.25 32.03 13.57
N PRO A 312 -0.82 33.31 13.65
CA PRO A 312 0.15 33.73 14.67
C PRO A 312 -0.32 33.45 16.11
N ASN A 313 -1.62 33.16 16.28
CA ASN A 313 -2.23 32.63 17.49
C ASN A 313 -2.41 31.09 17.46
N ALA A 314 -1.64 30.36 16.66
CA ALA A 314 -1.48 28.91 16.81
C ALA A 314 -0.74 28.70 18.12
N LEU A 315 -1.54 28.51 19.17
CA LEU A 315 -1.10 28.39 20.54
C LEU A 315 -0.76 26.93 20.76
N ARG A 316 0.49 26.66 21.15
CA ARG A 316 0.76 25.52 22.04
C ARG A 316 0.73 26.04 23.46
N ASN A 317 -0.38 25.77 24.16
CA ASN A 317 -0.49 26.02 25.60
C ASN A 317 -0.16 24.72 26.33
N MET A 318 0.93 24.72 27.10
CA MET A 318 1.24 23.65 28.04
C MET A 318 1.15 24.20 29.45
N ARG A 319 0.24 23.64 30.26
CA ARG A 319 0.18 23.91 31.70
C ARG A 319 1.19 22.99 32.39
N GLY A 320 2.26 23.57 32.94
CA GLY A 320 3.23 22.84 33.74
C GLY A 320 2.62 22.34 35.06
N LYS A 321 3.29 21.38 35.71
CA LYS A 321 2.89 20.85 37.03
C LYS A 321 2.76 21.93 38.12
N ASN A 322 3.43 23.07 37.96
CA ASN A 322 3.37 24.24 38.84
C ASN A 322 2.22 25.20 38.51
N GLY A 323 1.33 24.85 37.58
CA GLY A 323 0.22 25.70 37.15
C GLY A 323 0.58 26.82 36.18
N ASN A 324 1.87 26.98 35.84
CA ASN A 324 2.32 27.99 34.89
C ASN A 324 1.98 27.58 33.46
N TYR A 325 1.47 28.52 32.68
CA TYR A 325 1.26 28.35 31.25
C TYR A 325 2.54 28.68 30.50
N SER A 326 2.99 27.77 29.64
CA SER A 326 3.93 28.11 28.58
C SER A 326 3.16 28.22 27.27
N GLU A 327 3.34 29.37 26.63
CA GLU A 327 2.72 29.73 25.35
C GLU A 327 3.82 29.69 24.29
N THR A 328 3.61 28.94 23.21
CA THR A 328 4.48 28.99 22.02
C THR A 328 3.61 29.39 20.83
N LYS A 329 3.97 30.51 20.18
CA LYS A 329 3.21 31.11 19.07
C LYS A 329 3.90 30.90 17.75
N GLY A 330 3.21 30.30 16.78
CA GLY A 330 3.67 30.18 15.40
C GLY A 330 4.61 28.99 15.15
N VAL A 331 4.50 28.41 13.96
CA VAL A 331 5.22 27.20 13.54
C VAL A 331 6.72 27.41 13.52
N TRP A 332 7.22 28.62 13.24
CA TRP A 332 8.66 28.89 13.34
C TRP A 332 9.20 28.68 14.77
N PHE A 333 8.47 29.15 15.79
CA PHE A 333 8.86 28.95 17.18
C PHE A 333 8.70 27.51 17.62
N ILE A 334 7.63 26.85 17.19
CA ILE A 334 7.42 25.41 17.43
C ILE A 334 8.57 24.62 16.80
N ALA A 335 8.90 24.91 15.54
CA ALA A 335 9.96 24.28 14.78
C ALA A 335 11.33 24.46 15.42
N ASN A 336 11.68 25.68 15.81
CA ASN A 336 12.94 25.95 16.50
C ASN A 336 12.99 25.27 17.86
N ARG A 337 11.88 25.26 18.60
CA ARG A 337 11.81 24.56 19.89
C ARG A 337 12.01 23.06 19.73
N TYR A 338 11.37 22.43 18.74
CA TYR A 338 11.59 21.02 18.42
C TYR A 338 13.00 20.75 17.91
N ARG A 339 13.60 21.64 17.10
CA ARG A 339 15.00 21.54 16.69
C ARG A 339 15.96 21.63 17.88
N ASP A 340 15.69 22.51 18.84
CA ASP A 340 16.50 22.66 20.04
C ASP A 340 16.34 21.48 21.01
N TRP A 341 15.11 20.94 21.10
CA TRP A 341 14.88 19.66 21.79
C TRP A 341 15.61 18.52 21.08
N ALA A 342 15.59 18.49 19.74
CA ALA A 342 16.23 17.47 18.93
C ALA A 342 17.74 17.40 19.11
N LYS A 343 18.41 18.55 19.29
CA LYS A 343 19.84 18.60 19.63
C LYS A 343 20.18 17.89 20.94
N ASN A 344 19.21 17.76 21.85
CA ASN A 344 19.36 17.15 23.16
C ASN A 344 18.54 15.87 23.32
N TRP A 345 17.97 15.33 22.24
CA TRP A 345 17.33 14.04 22.29
C TRP A 345 18.40 12.98 22.61
N GLY A 346 18.29 12.35 23.78
CA GLY A 346 19.17 11.26 24.20
C GLY A 346 18.95 10.00 23.37
N GLU A 347 19.25 8.82 23.91
CA GLU A 347 18.90 7.55 23.26
C GLU A 347 17.39 7.36 23.19
N ASP A 348 16.91 6.65 22.17
CA ASP A 348 15.50 6.29 22.02
C ASP A 348 15.03 5.52 23.25
N THR A 349 13.94 6.00 23.85
CA THR A 349 13.40 5.43 25.08
C THR A 349 12.24 4.47 24.82
N GLY A 350 11.82 4.30 23.56
CA GLY A 350 10.65 3.51 23.17
C GLY A 350 9.35 4.04 23.76
N TRP A 351 9.26 5.37 23.96
CA TRP A 351 8.04 5.96 24.50
C TRP A 351 6.98 6.07 23.42
N TYR A 352 5.73 5.81 23.78
CA TYR A 352 4.63 5.88 22.85
C TYR A 352 3.37 6.40 23.53
N VAL A 353 2.38 6.78 22.74
CA VAL A 353 1.13 7.35 23.21
C VAL A 353 -0.06 6.47 22.85
N LYS A 354 -1.07 6.44 23.74
CA LYS A 354 -2.44 6.01 23.42
C LYS A 354 -3.40 7.18 23.61
N MET A 355 -4.47 7.19 22.82
CA MET A 355 -5.59 8.11 23.00
C MET A 355 -6.79 7.37 23.58
N GLU A 356 -7.52 8.03 24.47
CA GLU A 356 -8.78 7.53 25.04
C GLU A 356 -9.78 8.68 25.20
N ASN A 357 -11.07 8.35 25.44
CA ASN A 357 -12.15 9.29 25.74
C ASN A 357 -12.26 10.43 24.71
N GLU A 358 -12.18 10.08 23.43
CA GLU A 358 -12.13 11.05 22.34
C GLU A 358 -13.51 11.68 22.09
N VAL A 359 -13.54 13.01 22.03
CA VAL A 359 -14.65 13.79 21.50
C VAL A 359 -14.18 14.41 20.19
N LEU A 360 -14.74 13.92 19.09
CA LEU A 360 -14.28 14.23 17.74
C LEU A 360 -15.42 14.83 16.91
N HIS A 361 -15.10 15.91 16.21
CA HIS A 361 -15.96 16.50 15.18
C HIS A 361 -15.14 16.66 13.91
N VAL A 362 -15.62 16.06 12.81
CA VAL A 362 -14.95 16.13 11.52
C VAL A 362 -15.86 16.77 10.48
N GLY A 363 -15.42 17.90 9.94
CA GLY A 363 -16.00 18.53 8.75
C GLY A 363 -15.16 18.26 7.51
N GLN A 364 -15.57 18.82 6.36
CA GLN A 364 -14.91 18.58 5.07
C GLN A 364 -13.43 19.02 5.03
N SER A 365 -13.09 20.10 5.74
CA SER A 365 -11.75 20.70 5.70
C SER A 365 -11.19 21.08 7.07
N VAL A 366 -11.98 20.88 8.13
CA VAL A 366 -11.61 21.20 9.52
C VAL A 366 -12.05 20.05 10.42
N ALA A 367 -11.19 19.66 11.35
CA ALA A 367 -11.51 18.69 12.39
C ALA A 367 -11.13 19.25 13.77
N SER A 368 -11.88 18.89 14.79
CA SER A 368 -11.59 19.20 16.18
C SER A 368 -11.67 17.94 17.01
N ILE A 369 -10.62 17.65 17.76
CA ILE A 369 -10.54 16.46 18.62
C ILE A 369 -10.08 16.85 20.02
N ILE A 370 -10.81 16.38 21.03
CA ILE A 370 -10.41 16.43 22.44
C ILE A 370 -10.22 14.99 22.89
N TYR A 371 -9.10 14.67 23.54
CA TYR A 371 -8.81 13.30 23.96
C TYR A 371 -7.94 13.28 25.22
N ASP A 372 -8.01 12.17 25.94
CA ASP A 372 -7.07 11.82 26.98
C ASP A 372 -5.84 11.17 26.33
N GLN A 373 -4.68 11.76 26.54
CA GLN A 373 -3.39 11.26 26.12
C GLN A 373 -2.74 10.46 27.25
N LEU A 374 -2.44 9.19 26.98
CA LEU A 374 -1.69 8.30 27.87
C LEU A 374 -0.29 8.10 27.31
N VAL A 375 0.75 8.50 28.03
CA VAL A 375 2.15 8.33 27.61
C VAL A 375 2.73 7.12 28.33
N PHE A 376 3.26 6.16 27.58
CA PHE A 376 3.91 4.95 28.09
C PHE A 376 5.41 4.98 27.77
N ASN A 377 6.21 4.26 28.56
CA ASN A 377 7.59 3.95 28.22
C ASN A 377 7.68 2.64 27.42
N GLY A 378 8.89 2.29 26.94
CA GLY A 378 9.13 1.05 26.19
C GLY A 378 8.99 -0.25 27.00
N LYS A 379 8.45 -0.20 28.21
CA LYS A 379 8.10 -1.34 29.07
C LYS A 379 6.59 -1.38 29.39
N ASP A 380 5.78 -0.62 28.66
CA ASP A 380 4.33 -0.45 28.88
C ASP A 380 3.95 0.16 30.24
N GLU A 381 4.87 0.88 30.90
CA GLU A 381 4.56 1.58 32.14
C GLU A 381 4.00 2.98 31.82
N LEU A 382 2.86 3.33 32.42
CA LEU A 382 2.22 4.64 32.25
C LEU A 382 3.08 5.73 32.91
N MET A 383 3.65 6.61 32.09
CA MET A 383 4.55 7.70 32.51
C MET A 383 3.84 9.03 32.70
N GLY A 384 2.71 9.24 32.02
CA GLY A 384 2.00 10.51 32.05
C GLY A 384 0.60 10.43 31.49
N LYS A 385 -0.26 11.31 32.00
CA LYS A 385 -1.62 11.48 31.53
C LYS A 385 -1.94 12.95 31.34
N SER A 386 -2.43 13.32 30.17
CA SER A 386 -2.86 14.69 29.87
C SER A 386 -4.15 14.70 29.07
N LYS A 387 -4.88 15.80 29.10
CA LYS A 387 -6.01 16.02 28.18
C LYS A 387 -5.56 17.00 27.10
N GLU A 388 -5.65 16.61 25.83
CA GLU A 388 -5.28 17.46 24.70
C GLU A 388 -6.51 17.86 23.88
N HIS A 389 -6.43 19.04 23.27
CA HIS A 389 -7.36 19.48 22.25
C HIS A 389 -6.58 19.93 21.02
N ARG A 390 -6.95 19.39 19.86
CA ARG A 390 -6.38 19.79 18.57
C ARG A 390 -7.46 20.24 17.61
N THR A 391 -7.12 21.26 16.83
CA THR A 391 -7.84 21.62 15.61
C THR A 391 -6.94 21.32 14.43
N LEU A 392 -7.43 20.52 13.50
CA LEU A 392 -6.74 20.17 12.27
C LEU A 392 -7.43 20.83 11.08
N VAL A 393 -6.64 21.20 10.07
CA VAL A 393 -7.13 21.73 8.80
C VAL A 393 -6.56 20.85 7.68
N LYS A 394 -7.38 20.57 6.68
CA LYS A 394 -6.97 19.80 5.50
C LYS A 394 -6.23 20.73 4.53
N GLU A 395 -4.93 20.55 4.40
CA GLU A 395 -4.03 21.31 3.52
C GLU A 395 -3.37 20.34 2.54
N ASP A 396 -3.53 20.55 1.24
CA ASP A 396 -3.08 19.62 0.18
C ASP A 396 -3.55 18.17 0.41
N GLY A 397 -4.79 18.01 0.88
CA GLY A 397 -5.39 16.71 1.18
C GLY A 397 -4.95 16.07 2.49
N GLN A 398 -4.04 16.69 3.25
CA GLN A 398 -3.51 16.17 4.51
C GLN A 398 -4.05 16.95 5.72
N TRP A 399 -4.42 16.23 6.79
CA TRP A 399 -4.79 16.85 8.06
C TRP A 399 -3.55 17.39 8.78
N LYS A 400 -3.47 18.72 8.91
CA LYS A 400 -2.36 19.41 9.59
C LYS A 400 -2.85 20.14 10.83
N ILE A 401 -2.01 20.19 11.86
CA ILE A 401 -2.28 20.89 13.11
C ILE A 401 -2.35 22.39 12.84
N ALA A 402 -3.52 22.98 13.04
CA ALA A 402 -3.72 24.42 13.05
C ALA A 402 -3.68 25.00 14.48
N PHE A 403 -4.10 24.20 15.46
CA PHE A 403 -4.12 24.57 16.88
C PHE A 403 -3.96 23.33 17.76
N MET A 404 -3.23 23.44 18.88
CA MET A 404 -3.04 22.35 19.83
C MET A 404 -2.85 22.88 21.25
N THR A 405 -3.72 22.52 22.18
CA THR A 405 -3.60 22.90 23.59
C THR A 405 -3.62 21.68 24.50
N VAL A 406 -2.80 21.69 25.54
CA VAL A 406 -2.90 20.74 26.65
C VAL A 406 -3.80 21.38 27.71
N LEU A 407 -5.00 20.82 27.87
CA LEU A 407 -6.04 21.32 28.77
C LEU A 407 -5.71 21.07 30.26
N GLY A 408 -4.80 20.14 30.55
CA GLY A 408 -4.28 19.87 31.89
C GLY A 408 -3.67 18.47 32.02
N GLY A 409 -2.90 18.26 33.09
CA GLY A 409 -2.61 16.91 33.57
C GLY A 409 -3.91 16.31 34.10
N ILE A 410 -4.17 15.05 33.77
CA ILE A 410 -5.28 14.34 34.41
C ILE A 410 -4.69 13.83 35.71
N ASP A 411 -5.04 14.49 36.81
CA ASP A 411 -4.58 14.05 38.12
C ASP A 411 -4.97 12.59 38.28
N GLY A 412 -3.96 11.72 38.40
CA GLY A 412 -4.15 10.37 38.88
C GLY A 412 -4.62 10.52 40.31
N GLY A 413 -5.94 10.49 40.50
CA GLY A 413 -6.48 10.18 41.82
C GLY A 413 -5.79 8.90 42.27
N ASN A 414 -5.01 8.99 43.35
CA ASN A 414 -4.61 7.82 44.10
C ASN A 414 -5.84 6.98 44.44
#